data_AF-A0A843GE84-F1
#
_entry.id   AF-A0A843GE84-F1
#
_cell.length_a   1.000
_cell.length_b   1.000
_cell.length_c   1.000
_cell.angle_alpha   90.00
_cell.angle_beta   90.00
_cell.angle_gamma   90.00
#
_symmetry.space_group_name_H-M   'P 1'
#
loop_
_entity.id
_entity.type
_entity.pdbx_description
1 polymer ?
#
loop_
_entity_poly.entity_id
_entity_poly.type
_entity_poly.pdbx_seq_one_letter_code
_entity_poly.pdbx_strand_id
1 'polypeptide(L)'
;TEYQIENAYHVYSSSTRRSAYEASLLVRFTKNTLEVLGKYTYSKDLDFLSARLYYGVKEDIIPLVIGVKRLGRRRARALVDVFGDDLRPYSEKELQRVDGIGPKLAQSIKKFADNY
;
A
#
# COMPACT_ATOMS: atom_id res chain seq x y z
N THR A 1 -3.07 12.76 5.60
CA THR A 1 -2.98 12.12 6.93
C THR A 1 -4.38 11.69 7.36
N GLU A 2 -4.55 10.83 8.37
CA GLU A 2 -5.91 10.49 8.84
C GLU A 2 -6.66 11.72 9.33
N TYR A 3 -5.96 12.59 10.08
CA TYR A 3 -6.46 13.90 10.49
C TYR A 3 -7.04 14.75 9.34
N GLN A 4 -6.38 14.75 8.17
CA GLN A 4 -6.91 15.46 7.00
C GLN A 4 -8.23 14.86 6.49
N ILE A 5 -8.39 13.53 6.57
CA ILE A 5 -9.64 12.85 6.20
C ILE A 5 -10.73 13.15 7.24
N GLU A 6 -10.38 13.09 8.52
CA GLU A 6 -11.31 13.40 9.62
C GLU A 6 -11.86 14.82 9.48
N ASN A 7 -11.00 15.80 9.22
CA ASN A 7 -11.40 17.19 9.06
C ASN A 7 -12.20 17.44 7.78
N ALA A 8 -11.84 16.79 6.67
CA ALA A 8 -12.50 17.01 5.38
C ALA A 8 -13.89 16.37 5.31
N TYR A 9 -14.07 15.22 5.95
CA TYR A 9 -15.30 14.42 5.84
C TYR A 9 -16.07 14.31 7.16
N HIS A 10 -15.62 14.97 8.23
CA HIS A 10 -16.23 14.94 9.56
C HIS A 10 -16.45 13.52 10.10
N VAL A 11 -15.46 12.65 9.89
CA VAL A 11 -15.46 11.25 10.33
C VAL A 11 -14.36 11.01 11.36
N TYR A 12 -14.54 10.04 12.25
CA TYR A 12 -13.45 9.59 13.13
C TYR A 12 -12.47 8.67 12.39
N SER A 13 -11.19 8.71 12.77
CA SER A 13 -10.13 7.87 12.22
C SER A 13 -10.40 6.38 12.44
N SER A 14 -10.98 6.01 13.58
CA SER A 14 -11.42 4.65 13.88
C SER A 14 -12.47 4.17 12.87
N SER A 15 -13.51 4.98 12.64
CA SER A 15 -14.54 4.70 11.63
C SER A 15 -13.95 4.65 10.24
N THR A 16 -13.05 5.56 9.89
CA THR A 16 -12.37 5.59 8.58
C THR A 16 -11.61 4.29 8.31
N ARG A 17 -10.82 3.81 9.27
CA ARG A 17 -10.07 2.55 9.14
C ARG A 17 -11.00 1.36 9.01
N ARG A 18 -12.06 1.32 9.80
CA ARG A 18 -13.06 0.24 9.76
C ARG A 18 -13.77 0.21 8.41
N SER A 19 -14.27 1.34 7.94
CA SER A 19 -14.96 1.45 6.66
C SER A 19 -14.04 1.10 5.48
N ALA A 20 -12.76 1.51 5.51
CA ALA A 20 -11.79 1.13 4.49
C ALA A 20 -11.55 -0.39 4.46
N TYR A 21 -11.44 -1.01 5.65
CA TYR A 21 -11.31 -2.46 5.78
C TYR A 21 -12.55 -3.19 5.24
N GLU A 22 -13.74 -2.82 5.70
CA GLU A 22 -15.00 -3.43 5.25
C GLU A 22 -15.20 -3.28 3.74
N ALA A 23 -14.91 -2.09 3.18
CA ALA A 23 -14.94 -1.85 1.74
C ALA A 23 -13.98 -2.77 0.98
N SER A 24 -12.75 -2.99 1.47
CA SER A 24 -11.79 -3.90 0.84
C SER A 24 -12.31 -5.34 0.78
N LEU A 25 -13.03 -5.79 1.82
CA LEU A 25 -13.64 -7.11 1.87
C LEU A 25 -14.82 -7.23 0.92
N LEU A 26 -15.67 -6.20 0.83
CA LEU A 26 -16.79 -6.15 -0.12
C LEU A 26 -16.30 -6.22 -1.56
N VAL A 27 -15.24 -5.48 -1.91
CA VAL A 27 -14.63 -5.56 -3.26
C VAL A 27 -14.11 -6.97 -3.54
N ARG A 28 -13.44 -7.61 -2.58
CA ARG A 28 -12.97 -9.00 -2.72
C ARG A 28 -14.14 -9.98 -2.86
N PHE A 29 -15.23 -9.75 -2.13
CA PHE A 29 -16.45 -10.54 -2.26
C PHE A 29 -17.04 -10.40 -3.68
N THR A 30 -17.16 -9.17 -4.19
CA THR A 30 -17.61 -8.91 -5.56
C THR A 30 -16.74 -9.62 -6.59
N LYS A 31 -15.41 -9.56 -6.45
CA LYS A 31 -14.48 -10.31 -7.31
C LYS A 31 -14.83 -11.79 -7.33
N ASN A 32 -14.91 -12.41 -6.16
CA ASN A 32 -15.18 -13.84 -6.04
C ASN A 32 -16.54 -14.21 -6.66
N THR A 33 -17.57 -13.39 -6.46
CA THR A 33 -18.88 -13.60 -7.11
C THR A 33 -18.79 -13.55 -8.63
N LEU A 34 -18.06 -12.59 -9.19
CA LEU A 34 -17.88 -12.48 -10.64
C LEU A 34 -17.12 -13.69 -11.22
N GLU A 35 -16.08 -14.16 -10.52
CA GLU A 35 -15.31 -15.34 -10.93
C GLU A 35 -16.17 -16.62 -10.90
N VAL A 36 -17.03 -16.79 -9.89
CA VAL A 36 -18.00 -17.89 -9.84
C VAL A 36 -18.99 -17.83 -11.00
N LEU A 37 -19.36 -16.63 -11.45
CA LEU A 37 -20.21 -16.41 -12.64
C LEU A 37 -19.43 -16.54 -13.96
N GLY A 38 -18.15 -16.94 -13.94
CA GLY A 38 -17.30 -17.07 -15.12
C GLY A 38 -16.83 -15.74 -15.73
N LYS A 39 -17.00 -14.62 -15.02
CA LYS A 39 -16.62 -13.28 -15.47
C LYS A 39 -15.27 -12.86 -14.88
N TYR A 40 -14.20 -13.13 -15.62
CA TYR A 40 -12.83 -12.85 -15.17
C TYR A 40 -12.27 -11.49 -15.62
N THR A 41 -12.99 -10.75 -16.48
CA THR A 41 -12.53 -9.49 -17.08
C THR A 41 -12.04 -8.46 -16.06
N TYR A 42 -12.66 -8.41 -14.87
CA TYR A 42 -12.37 -7.42 -13.83
C TYR A 42 -11.53 -7.96 -12.68
N SER A 43 -11.07 -9.22 -12.74
CA SER A 43 -10.42 -9.90 -11.61
C SER A 43 -9.19 -9.13 -11.10
N LYS A 44 -8.32 -8.73 -12.04
CA LYS A 44 -7.11 -7.93 -11.75
C LYS A 44 -7.43 -6.57 -11.14
N ASP A 45 -8.36 -5.83 -11.74
CA ASP A 45 -8.71 -4.48 -11.30
C ASP A 45 -9.33 -4.49 -9.90
N LEU A 46 -10.13 -5.51 -9.58
CA LEU A 46 -10.73 -5.67 -8.26
C LEU A 46 -9.69 -6.05 -7.19
N ASP A 47 -8.66 -6.82 -7.54
CA ASP A 47 -7.53 -7.09 -6.63
C ASP A 47 -6.78 -5.79 -6.29
N PHE A 48 -6.45 -4.99 -7.31
CA PHE A 48 -5.82 -3.69 -7.11
C PHE A 48 -6.70 -2.76 -6.27
N LEU A 49 -7.99 -2.66 -6.59
CA LEU A 49 -8.94 -1.82 -5.84
C LEU A 49 -9.05 -2.26 -4.37
N SER A 50 -9.15 -3.57 -4.10
CA SER A 50 -9.19 -4.10 -2.73
C SER A 50 -7.93 -3.73 -1.95
N ALA A 51 -6.75 -3.90 -2.56
CA ALA A 51 -5.47 -3.54 -1.95
C ALA A 51 -5.36 -2.02 -1.67
N ARG A 52 -5.80 -1.17 -2.61
CA ARG A 52 -5.81 0.29 -2.44
C ARG A 52 -6.69 0.73 -1.27
N LEU A 53 -7.86 0.10 -1.11
CA LEU A 53 -8.76 0.37 0.00
C LEU A 53 -8.15 -0.07 1.34
N TYR A 54 -7.58 -1.28 1.38
CA TYR A 54 -7.02 -1.84 2.62
C TYR A 54 -5.79 -1.05 3.11
N TYR A 55 -4.84 -0.76 2.22
CA TYR A 55 -3.59 -0.08 2.58
C TYR A 55 -3.68 1.45 2.49
N GLY A 56 -4.71 1.98 1.83
CA GLY A 56 -4.93 3.42 1.65
C GLY A 56 -3.86 4.06 0.76
N VAL A 57 -3.55 3.42 -0.37
CA VAL A 57 -2.45 3.78 -1.28
C VAL A 57 -2.87 3.83 -2.75
N LYS A 58 -2.02 4.44 -3.58
CA LYS A 58 -2.06 4.36 -5.04
C LYS A 58 -1.42 3.05 -5.52
N GLU A 59 -1.63 2.70 -6.79
CA GLU A 59 -1.23 1.40 -7.35
C GLU A 59 0.27 1.19 -7.43
N ASP A 60 1.01 2.28 -7.69
CA ASP A 60 2.48 2.33 -7.77
C ASP A 60 3.17 1.75 -6.53
N ILE A 61 2.66 2.04 -5.33
CA ILE A 61 3.29 1.63 -4.07
C ILE A 61 2.70 0.36 -3.45
N ILE A 62 1.73 -0.29 -4.09
CA ILE A 62 1.12 -1.53 -3.58
C ILE A 62 2.15 -2.64 -3.38
N PRO A 63 3.01 -2.97 -4.36
CA PRO A 63 4.00 -4.04 -4.20
C PRO A 63 4.91 -3.80 -3.00
N LEU A 64 5.30 -2.54 -2.81
CA LEU A 64 6.21 -2.13 -1.76
C LEU A 64 5.58 -2.26 -0.37
N VAL A 65 4.32 -1.86 -0.20
CA VAL A 65 3.59 -1.94 1.08
C VAL A 65 3.23 -3.38 1.44
N ILE A 66 2.91 -4.22 0.45
CA ILE A 66 2.61 -5.64 0.67
C ILE A 66 3.88 -6.45 0.95
N GLY A 67 4.93 -6.22 0.17
CA GLY A 67 6.16 -7.01 0.21
C GLY A 67 7.07 -6.68 1.40
N VAL A 68 7.08 -5.44 1.87
CA VAL A 68 7.96 -5.02 2.97
C VAL A 68 7.20 -4.93 4.28
N LYS A 69 7.40 -5.93 5.14
CA LYS A 69 6.79 -5.96 6.48
C LYS A 69 7.15 -4.70 7.29
N ARG A 70 6.14 -4.08 7.90
CA ARG A 70 6.20 -2.81 8.69
C ARG A 70 6.47 -1.54 7.87
N LEU A 71 6.39 -1.61 6.54
CA LEU A 71 6.41 -0.42 5.71
C LEU A 71 4.99 0.10 5.49
N GLY A 72 4.60 1.11 6.27
CA GLY A 72 3.28 1.74 6.13
C GLY A 72 3.22 2.73 4.95
N ARG A 73 1.99 3.06 4.52
CA ARG A 73 1.71 3.97 3.40
C ARG A 73 2.53 5.27 3.36
N ARG A 74 2.74 5.92 4.51
CA ARG A 74 3.48 7.21 4.57
C ARG A 74 4.95 7.02 4.22
N ARG A 75 5.58 5.99 4.77
CA ARG A 75 7.00 5.70 4.53
C ARG A 75 7.23 5.17 3.11
N ALA A 76 6.32 4.33 2.62
CA ALA A 76 6.34 3.87 1.23
C ALA A 76 6.22 5.04 0.24
N ARG A 77 5.30 5.97 0.50
CA ARG A 77 5.14 7.17 -0.34
C ARG A 77 6.40 8.04 -0.32
N ALA A 78 6.95 8.31 0.87
CA ALA A 78 8.17 9.10 1.01
C ALA A 78 9.38 8.47 0.31
N LEU A 79 9.50 7.14 0.28
CA LEU A 79 10.54 6.44 -0.49
C LEU A 79 10.41 6.73 -1.98
N VAL A 80 9.22 6.49 -2.54
CA VAL A 80 8.99 6.65 -3.98
C VAL A 80 9.09 8.12 -4.40
N ASP A 81 8.70 9.06 -3.54
CA ASP A 81 8.86 10.49 -3.81
C ASP A 81 10.35 10.91 -3.90
N VAL A 82 11.26 10.22 -3.19
CA VAL A 82 12.69 10.55 -3.15
C VAL A 82 13.50 9.78 -4.19
N PHE A 83 13.22 8.48 -4.34
CA PHE A 83 14.04 7.56 -5.13
C PHE A 83 13.38 7.12 -6.44
N GLY A 84 12.10 7.41 -6.62
CA GLY A 84 11.28 6.86 -7.71
C GLY A 84 10.83 5.43 -7.44
N ASP A 85 10.34 4.77 -8.49
CA ASP A 85 9.78 3.41 -8.40
C ASP A 85 10.88 2.33 -8.28
N ASP A 86 12.08 2.59 -8.81
CA ASP A 86 13.19 1.63 -8.79
C ASP A 86 14.15 1.90 -7.61
N LEU A 87 14.09 1.02 -6.60
CA LEU A 87 14.92 1.13 -5.40
C LEU A 87 16.24 0.31 -5.50
N ARG A 88 16.47 -0.44 -6.58
CA ARG A 88 17.66 -1.30 -6.76
C ARG A 88 18.99 -0.54 -6.82
N PRO A 89 19.08 0.66 -7.43
CA PRO A 89 20.35 1.38 -7.51
C PRO A 89 20.86 1.87 -6.15
N TYR A 90 19.97 2.03 -5.17
CA TYR A 90 20.27 2.70 -3.91
C TYR A 90 20.71 1.72 -2.83
N SER A 91 21.67 2.17 -2.02
CA SER A 91 22.20 1.43 -0.87
C SER A 91 21.31 1.56 0.36
N GLU A 92 21.46 0.63 1.32
CA GLU A 92 20.73 0.70 2.60
C GLU A 92 20.99 2.01 3.37
N LYS A 93 22.19 2.60 3.22
CA LYS A 93 22.54 3.88 3.85
C LYS A 93 21.81 5.06 3.20
N GLU A 94 21.59 5.01 1.89
CA GLU A 94 20.83 6.05 1.19
C GLU A 94 19.35 5.94 1.55
N LEU A 95 18.79 4.74 1.59
CA LEU A 95 17.40 4.51 2.00
C LEU A 95 17.09 5.03 3.42
N GLN A 96 18.09 5.03 4.30
CA GLN A 96 17.97 5.58 5.66
C GLN A 96 17.88 7.11 5.72
N ARG A 97 18.12 7.82 4.62
CA ARG A 97 17.93 9.29 4.55
C ARG A 97 16.46 9.68 4.60
N VAL A 98 15.54 8.75 4.33
CA VAL A 98 14.10 9.01 4.40
C VAL A 98 13.60 8.85 5.83
N ASP A 99 12.87 9.85 6.30
CA ASP A 99 12.35 9.89 7.66
C ASP A 99 11.50 8.67 8.02
N GLY A 100 11.85 8.04 9.14
CA GLY A 100 11.18 6.84 9.65
C GLY A 100 11.70 5.52 9.05
N ILE A 101 12.76 5.55 8.24
CA ILE A 101 13.44 4.36 7.74
C ILE A 101 14.70 4.08 8.54
N GLY A 102 14.56 3.21 9.54
CA GLY A 102 15.70 2.70 10.29
C GLY A 102 16.46 1.60 9.55
N PRO A 103 17.63 1.17 10.07
CA PRO A 103 18.51 0.20 9.43
C PRO A 103 17.84 -1.14 9.13
N LYS A 104 17.03 -1.67 10.05
CA LYS A 104 16.27 -2.91 9.83
C LYS A 104 15.25 -2.79 8.70
N LEU A 105 14.64 -1.62 8.55
CA LEU A 105 13.65 -1.40 7.50
C LEU A 105 14.34 -1.20 6.16
N ALA A 106 15.44 -0.45 6.11
CA ALA A 106 16.27 -0.29 4.93
C ALA A 106 16.77 -1.65 4.39
N GLN A 107 17.24 -2.53 5.27
CA GLN A 107 17.63 -3.88 4.88
C GLN A 107 16.46 -4.69 4.28
N SER A 108 15.27 -4.63 4.88
CA SER A 108 14.08 -5.31 4.34
C SER A 108 13.64 -4.73 3.00
N ILE A 109 13.71 -3.41 2.82
CA ILE A 109 13.41 -2.74 1.55
C ILE A 109 14.40 -3.17 0.49
N LYS A 110 15.70 -3.18 0.81
CA LYS A 110 16.75 -3.57 -0.14
C LYS A 110 16.59 -5.02 -0.59
N LYS A 111 16.37 -5.93 0.37
CA LYS A 111 16.06 -7.34 0.08
C LYS A 111 14.81 -7.49 -0.79
N PHE A 112 13.79 -6.66 -0.60
CA PHE A 112 12.61 -6.69 -1.45
C PHE A 112 12.93 -6.20 -2.86
N ALA A 113 13.61 -5.05 -2.99
CA ALA A 113 13.96 -4.46 -4.27
C ALA A 113 14.86 -5.35 -5.14
N ASP A 114 15.79 -6.09 -4.53
CA ASP A 114 16.72 -6.95 -5.27
C ASP A 114 16.08 -8.28 -5.73
N ASN A 115 14.93 -8.67 -5.16
CA ASN A 115 14.23 -9.92 -5.46
C ASN A 115 12.91 -9.72 -6.23
N TYR A 116 12.59 -8.48 -6.60
CA TYR A 116 11.36 -8.08 -7.28
C TYR A 116 11.65 -7.58 -8.70
#